data_AF-A0AAP0HSE9-F1
#
_entry.id   AF-A0AAP0HSE9-F1
#
_cell.length_a   1.000
_cell.length_b   1.000
_cell.length_c   1.000
_cell.angle_alpha   90.00
_cell.angle_beta   90.00
_cell.angle_gamma   90.00
#
_symmetry.space_group_name_H-M   'P 1'
#
loop_
_entity.id
_entity.type
_entity.pdbx_description
1 polymer ?
#
loop_
_entity_poly.entity_id
_entity_poly.type
_entity_poly.pdbx_seq_one_letter_code
_entity_poly.pdbx_strand_id
1 'polypeptide(L)'
;MGNVLRDPILENEELFPPPPFGHRWKHALETTGTSMHVLTKYRELIDMQTPDEVIWEPYPEAVIMDLPAYCTSDRAIWRTKAPLIFFCVVEMYHPDRVMRQFGLKQMIPPLQSTNIQLHKIDLRGKTDKDWSAEHSAFVFMWNERASNIANDESLEEPMDFYDPYMIWYRRITRRFMSPRGAILEALHMALLQFIA
;
A
#
# COMPACT_ATOMS: atom_id res chain seq x y z
N MET A 1 22.42 -34.97 25.71
CA MET A 1 23.00 -33.60 25.72
C MET A 1 22.79 -33.01 24.35
N GLY A 2 21.99 -31.95 24.27
CA GLY A 2 21.64 -31.23 23.06
C GLY A 2 20.80 -30.06 23.50
N ASN A 3 21.46 -29.05 24.07
CA ASN A 3 20.81 -27.83 24.52
C ASN A 3 20.25 -27.13 23.28
N VAL A 4 18.91 -27.15 23.15
CA VAL A 4 18.21 -26.21 22.28
C VAL A 4 18.51 -24.83 22.88
N LEU A 5 19.37 -24.06 22.20
CA LEU A 5 19.53 -22.64 22.48
C LEU A 5 18.16 -22.01 22.27
N ARG A 6 17.43 -21.74 23.35
CA ARG A 6 16.29 -20.84 23.30
C ARG A 6 16.85 -19.48 22.91
N ASP A 7 16.33 -18.90 21.85
CA ASP A 7 16.63 -17.51 21.49
C ASP A 7 16.26 -16.62 22.68
N PRO A 8 17.19 -15.84 23.25
CA PRO A 8 16.93 -15.00 24.43
C PRO A 8 15.89 -13.90 24.20
N ILE A 9 15.47 -13.71 22.95
CA ILE A 9 14.49 -12.70 22.52
C ILE A 9 13.05 -13.18 22.78
N LEU A 10 12.82 -14.49 22.91
CA LEU A 10 11.49 -15.07 23.07
C LEU A 10 11.04 -15.25 24.54
N GLU A 11 11.90 -14.96 25.53
CA GLU A 11 11.53 -15.07 26.95
C GLU A 11 10.74 -13.85 27.48
N ASN A 12 10.47 -12.84 26.64
CA ASN A 12 9.72 -11.64 27.00
C ASN A 12 8.54 -11.35 26.04
N GLU A 13 7.75 -12.38 25.70
CA GLU A 13 6.47 -12.16 24.96
C GLU A 13 5.45 -11.32 25.76
N GLU A 14 5.59 -11.20 27.09
CA GLU A 14 4.69 -10.39 27.94
C GLU A 14 4.91 -8.88 27.82
N LEU A 15 6.01 -8.41 27.20
CA LEU A 15 6.33 -6.98 27.07
C LEU A 15 5.84 -6.34 25.78
N PHE A 16 5.35 -7.14 24.83
CA PHE A 16 4.89 -6.62 23.55
C PHE A 16 3.37 -6.70 23.44
N PRO A 17 2.74 -5.66 22.87
CA PRO A 17 1.31 -5.68 22.59
C PRO A 17 1.00 -6.86 21.65
N PRO A 18 -0.23 -7.40 21.72
CA PRO A 18 -0.65 -8.50 20.87
C PRO A 18 -0.30 -8.19 19.41
N PRO A 19 0.24 -9.16 18.66
CA PRO A 19 0.76 -8.91 17.32
C PRO A 19 -0.36 -8.39 16.41
N PRO A 20 -0.04 -7.51 15.45
CA PRO A 20 -1.03 -6.96 14.53
C PRO A 20 -1.74 -8.09 13.79
N PHE A 21 -2.99 -7.86 13.37
CA PHE A 21 -3.80 -8.88 12.67
C PHE A 21 -3.08 -9.50 11.46
N GLY A 22 -2.21 -8.75 10.77
CA GLY A 22 -1.38 -9.25 9.67
C GLY A 22 -0.42 -10.39 10.05
N HIS A 23 -0.11 -10.58 11.34
CA HIS A 23 0.67 -11.71 11.83
C HIS A 23 -0.04 -13.06 11.61
N ARG A 24 -1.36 -13.05 11.40
CA ARG A 24 -2.14 -14.24 11.03
C ARG A 24 -1.81 -14.75 9.62
N TRP A 25 -1.15 -13.94 8.79
CA TRP A 25 -0.74 -14.30 7.44
C TRP A 25 0.70 -14.84 7.35
N LYS A 26 1.27 -15.27 8.49
CA LYS A 26 2.61 -15.88 8.56
C LYS A 26 2.68 -17.28 7.95
N HIS A 27 1.54 -17.92 7.71
CA HIS A 27 1.48 -19.25 7.11
C HIS A 27 1.51 -19.17 5.58
N ALA A 28 2.23 -20.11 4.95
CA ALA A 28 2.24 -20.25 3.51
C ALA A 28 0.80 -20.44 3.01
N LEU A 29 0.44 -19.73 1.93
CA LEU A 29 -0.82 -19.94 1.23
C LEU A 29 -0.87 -21.40 0.75
N GLU A 30 -1.60 -22.25 1.47
CA GLU A 30 -1.94 -23.58 1.01
C GLU A 30 -3.01 -23.44 -0.07
N THR A 31 -2.58 -23.43 -1.33
CA THR A 31 -3.47 -23.39 -2.48
C THR A 31 -4.14 -24.76 -2.63
N THR A 32 -5.12 -25.08 -1.77
CA THR A 32 -5.96 -26.26 -1.96
C THR A 32 -6.85 -26.04 -3.18
N GLY A 33 -6.40 -26.56 -4.33
CA GLY A 33 -7.23 -26.99 -5.48
C GLY A 33 -8.44 -26.14 -5.85
N THR A 34 -8.36 -24.81 -5.84
CA THR A 34 -9.47 -23.98 -6.29
C THR A 34 -9.51 -24.02 -7.81
N SER A 35 -10.58 -24.61 -8.38
CA SER A 35 -10.72 -24.71 -9.84
C SER A 35 -10.69 -23.31 -10.48
N MET A 36 -9.98 -23.16 -11.60
CA MET A 36 -9.84 -21.85 -12.27
C MET A 36 -11.19 -21.22 -12.63
N HIS A 37 -12.25 -22.01 -12.79
CA HIS A 37 -13.61 -21.54 -13.02
C HIS A 37 -14.17 -20.68 -11.87
N VAL A 38 -13.76 -20.95 -10.63
CA VAL A 38 -14.17 -20.18 -9.46
C VAL A 38 -13.51 -18.80 -9.47
N LEU A 39 -12.23 -18.71 -9.85
CA LEU A 39 -11.52 -17.43 -9.97
C LEU A 39 -12.11 -16.54 -11.07
N THR A 40 -12.45 -17.11 -12.23
CA THR A 40 -13.13 -16.36 -13.31
C THR A 40 -14.45 -15.78 -12.80
N LYS A 41 -15.25 -16.58 -12.08
CA LYS A 41 -16.52 -16.12 -11.51
C LYS A 41 -16.32 -14.99 -10.50
N TYR A 42 -15.34 -15.08 -9.60
CA TYR A 42 -15.06 -14.00 -8.65
C TYR A 42 -14.59 -12.72 -9.33
N ARG A 43 -13.75 -12.81 -10.37
CA ARG A 43 -13.33 -11.63 -11.14
C ARG A 43 -14.52 -10.94 -11.81
N GLU A 44 -15.43 -11.72 -12.41
CA GLU A 44 -16.66 -11.19 -13.00
C GLU A 44 -17.55 -10.52 -11.94
N LEU A 45 -17.72 -11.14 -10.77
CA LEU A 45 -18.52 -10.57 -9.69
C LEU A 45 -17.93 -9.25 -9.18
N ILE A 46 -16.61 -9.15 -9.03
CA ILE A 46 -15.97 -7.90 -8.60
C ILE A 46 -16.10 -6.81 -9.69
N ASP A 47 -15.96 -7.17 -10.97
CA ASP A 47 -16.16 -6.21 -12.08
C ASP A 47 -17.60 -5.70 -12.16
N MET A 48 -18.58 -6.43 -11.63
CA MET A 48 -20.00 -6.06 -11.59
C MET A 48 -20.40 -5.32 -10.31
N GLN A 49 -19.48 -5.12 -9.36
CA GLN A 49 -19.80 -4.42 -8.12
C GLN A 49 -20.20 -2.98 -8.40
N THR A 50 -21.27 -2.52 -7.78
CA THR A 50 -21.67 -1.11 -7.82
C THR A 50 -20.93 -0.30 -6.75
N PRO A 51 -20.85 1.05 -6.88
CA PRO A 51 -20.24 1.90 -5.86
C PRO A 51 -20.83 1.70 -4.45
N ASP A 52 -22.10 1.34 -4.35
CA ASP A 52 -22.79 1.12 -3.06
C ASP A 52 -22.47 -0.25 -2.44
N GLU A 53 -21.97 -1.20 -3.22
CA GLU A 53 -21.59 -2.53 -2.74
C GLU A 53 -20.16 -2.58 -2.18
N VAL A 54 -19.33 -1.57 -2.49
CA VAL A 54 -17.96 -1.45 -1.99
C VAL A 54 -17.74 -0.09 -1.34
N ILE A 55 -17.83 -0.09 -0.02
CA ILE A 55 -17.56 1.09 0.80
C ILE A 55 -16.06 1.17 1.06
N TRP A 56 -15.40 2.10 0.39
CA TRP A 56 -14.01 2.48 0.68
C TRP A 56 -14.00 3.62 1.70
N GLU A 57 -14.14 3.30 2.98
CA GLU A 57 -14.05 4.28 4.06
C GLU A 57 -12.68 4.22 4.75
N PRO A 58 -12.07 5.38 5.08
CA PRO A 58 -10.94 5.41 6.01
C PRO A 58 -11.33 4.80 7.35
N TYR A 59 -10.34 4.26 8.08
CA TYR A 59 -10.59 3.77 9.42
C TYR A 59 -11.19 4.88 10.29
N PRO A 60 -12.34 4.64 10.96
CA PRO A 60 -12.97 5.66 11.79
C PRO A 60 -12.05 6.03 12.95
N GLU A 61 -12.12 7.29 13.40
CA GLU A 61 -11.23 7.80 14.45
C GLU A 61 -11.32 6.97 15.74
N ALA A 62 -12.50 6.40 16.04
CA ALA A 62 -12.66 5.47 17.17
C ALA A 62 -11.75 4.24 17.08
N VAL A 63 -11.62 3.64 15.89
CA VAL A 63 -10.70 2.50 15.65
C VAL A 63 -9.25 2.95 15.78
N ILE A 64 -8.92 4.16 15.30
CA ILE A 64 -7.56 4.71 15.42
C ILE A 64 -7.21 4.98 16.90
N MET A 65 -8.16 5.49 17.68
CA MET A 65 -8.00 5.76 19.11
C MET A 65 -7.85 4.49 19.95
N ASP A 66 -8.44 3.38 19.51
CA ASP A 66 -8.30 2.07 20.15
C ASP A 66 -6.93 1.40 19.87
N LEU A 67 -6.14 1.93 18.92
CA LEU A 67 -4.82 1.41 18.65
C LEU A 67 -3.86 1.70 19.82
N PRO A 68 -2.87 0.82 20.06
CA PRO A 68 -1.80 1.14 20.99
C PRO A 68 -1.11 2.47 20.66
N ALA A 69 -0.68 3.21 21.69
CA ALA A 69 -0.14 4.56 21.53
C ALA A 69 1.04 4.68 20.54
N TYR A 70 1.85 3.62 20.40
CA TYR A 70 2.96 3.60 19.43
C TYR A 70 2.49 3.54 17.97
N CYS A 71 1.26 3.11 17.68
CA CYS A 71 0.72 3.13 16.33
C CYS A 71 0.43 4.56 15.87
N THR A 72 0.13 5.47 16.80
CA THR A 72 -0.27 6.85 16.52
C THR A 72 0.79 7.88 16.91
N SER A 73 1.89 7.46 17.56
CA SER A 73 2.97 8.35 18.04
C SER A 73 3.52 9.27 16.96
N ASP A 74 3.60 8.75 15.74
CA ASP A 74 4.22 9.41 14.59
C ASP A 74 3.20 9.82 13.52
N ARG A 75 1.94 10.06 13.93
CA ARG A 75 0.86 10.46 13.00
C ARG A 75 1.19 11.69 12.15
N ALA A 76 1.98 12.61 12.70
CA ALA A 76 2.43 13.81 11.99
C ALA A 76 3.26 13.51 10.73
N ILE A 77 3.94 12.36 10.67
CA ILE A 77 4.82 11.97 9.56
C ILE A 77 4.24 10.83 8.71
N TRP A 78 2.97 10.43 8.90
CA TRP A 78 2.32 9.39 8.10
C TRP A 78 2.30 9.71 6.60
N ARG A 79 2.37 10.99 6.23
CA ARG A 79 2.42 11.44 4.83
C ARG A 79 3.80 11.88 4.39
N THR A 80 4.85 11.54 5.13
CA THR A 80 6.23 11.80 4.71
C THR A 80 6.57 11.01 3.45
N LYS A 81 7.19 11.69 2.48
CA LYS A 81 7.93 11.03 1.39
C LYS A 81 9.36 10.75 1.86
N ALA A 82 9.68 9.51 2.19
CA ALA A 82 11.01 9.13 2.68
C ALA A 82 11.32 7.65 2.42
N PRO A 83 12.60 7.25 2.45
CA PRO A 83 12.95 5.83 2.43
C PRO A 83 12.55 5.14 3.73
N LEU A 84 11.86 4.01 3.63
CA LEU A 84 11.74 3.02 4.70
C LEU A 84 13.02 2.18 4.69
N ILE A 85 13.75 2.20 5.80
CA ILE A 85 15.05 1.55 5.92
C ILE A 85 14.91 0.42 6.93
N PHE A 86 15.18 -0.80 6.49
CA PHE A 86 15.29 -1.97 7.34
C PHE A 86 16.56 -2.74 6.98
N PHE A 87 17.61 -2.50 7.76
CA PHE A 87 18.93 -3.11 7.55
C PHE A 87 19.48 -2.83 6.13
N CYS A 88 19.62 -3.85 5.29
CA CYS A 88 20.09 -3.71 3.91
C CYS A 88 19.00 -3.26 2.93
N VAL A 89 17.73 -3.31 3.34
CA VAL A 89 16.58 -3.04 2.49
C VAL A 89 16.20 -1.57 2.62
N VAL A 90 16.05 -0.92 1.48
CA VAL A 90 15.57 0.46 1.36
C VAL A 90 14.44 0.47 0.35
N GLU A 91 13.28 0.97 0.75
CA GLU A 91 12.11 1.14 -0.11
C GLU A 91 11.58 2.57 0.00
N MET A 92 11.34 3.25 -1.12
CA MET A 92 10.81 4.61 -1.08
C MET A 92 9.31 4.60 -0.76
N TYR A 93 8.92 5.30 0.30
CA TYR A 93 7.52 5.51 0.65
C TYR A 93 6.96 6.76 -0.04
N HIS A 94 5.86 6.59 -0.77
CA HIS A 94 5.25 7.58 -1.65
C HIS A 94 3.76 7.81 -1.34
N PRO A 95 3.44 8.48 -0.21
CA PRO A 95 2.07 8.80 0.17
C PRO A 95 1.38 9.74 -0.83
N ASP A 96 2.15 10.50 -1.60
CA ASP A 96 1.70 11.35 -2.70
C ASP A 96 1.02 10.58 -3.85
N ARG A 97 1.02 9.24 -3.83
CA ARG A 97 0.28 8.39 -4.78
C ARG A 97 -1.03 7.86 -4.22
N VAL A 98 -1.29 8.06 -2.93
CA VAL A 98 -2.45 7.54 -2.19
C VAL A 98 -3.09 8.59 -1.28
N MET A 99 -3.00 9.87 -1.65
CA MET A 99 -3.51 11.03 -0.90
C MET A 99 -5.00 10.89 -0.54
N ARG A 100 -5.79 10.21 -1.38
CA ARG A 100 -7.22 9.92 -1.12
C ARG A 100 -7.45 9.13 0.17
N GLN A 101 -6.52 8.24 0.55
CA GLN A 101 -6.62 7.48 1.81
C GLN A 101 -6.50 8.37 3.04
N PHE A 102 -5.88 9.55 2.88
CA PHE A 102 -5.72 10.55 3.92
C PHE A 102 -6.79 11.66 3.85
N GLY A 103 -7.83 11.50 3.03
CA GLY A 103 -8.87 12.50 2.84
C GLY A 103 -8.41 13.72 2.03
N LEU A 104 -7.37 13.57 1.22
CA LEU A 104 -6.79 14.65 0.43
C LEU A 104 -6.97 14.42 -1.06
N LYS A 105 -7.04 15.52 -1.80
CA LYS A 105 -7.10 15.53 -3.25
C LYS A 105 -5.85 14.88 -3.81
N GLN A 106 -6.04 14.09 -4.85
CA GLN A 106 -4.96 13.32 -5.45
C GLN A 106 -4.60 13.91 -6.80
N MET A 107 -3.38 14.45 -6.87
CA MET A 107 -2.79 14.91 -8.11
C MET A 107 -2.19 13.76 -8.91
N ILE A 108 -1.90 13.99 -10.19
CA ILE A 108 -1.15 13.02 -11.01
C ILE A 108 0.24 12.89 -10.39
N PRO A 109 0.60 11.71 -9.85
CA PRO A 109 1.89 11.55 -9.19
C PRO A 109 3.03 11.61 -10.21
N PRO A 110 4.20 12.14 -9.81
CA PRO A 110 5.38 12.11 -10.67
C PRO A 110 5.79 10.67 -10.98
N LEU A 111 6.46 10.47 -12.11
CA LEU A 111 7.11 9.19 -12.41
C LEU A 111 8.22 8.97 -11.39
N GLN A 112 8.10 7.90 -10.61
CA GLN A 112 9.11 7.50 -9.64
C GLN A 112 9.81 6.24 -10.16
N SER A 113 11.14 6.28 -10.16
CA SER A 113 11.94 5.10 -10.44
C SER A 113 12.01 4.26 -9.17
N THR A 114 11.50 3.04 -9.22
CA THR A 114 11.82 2.03 -8.21
C THR A 114 13.32 1.79 -8.35
N ASN A 115 14.12 2.20 -7.37
CA ASN A 115 15.57 2.14 -7.44
C ASN A 115 16.04 0.67 -7.54
N ILE A 116 16.06 0.14 -8.77
CA ILE A 116 16.24 -1.29 -9.06
C ILE A 116 17.56 -1.81 -8.48
N GLN A 117 18.55 -0.93 -8.32
CA GLN A 117 19.83 -1.32 -7.75
C GLN A 117 19.72 -1.67 -6.26
N LEU A 118 18.86 -0.96 -5.50
CA LEU A 118 18.57 -1.33 -4.11
C LEU A 118 17.96 -2.73 -4.02
N HIS A 119 17.10 -3.10 -4.98
CA HIS A 119 16.44 -4.41 -5.02
C HIS A 119 17.34 -5.56 -5.45
N LYS A 120 18.53 -5.26 -5.99
CA LYS A 120 19.54 -6.26 -6.33
C LYS A 120 20.47 -6.61 -5.16
N ILE A 121 20.37 -5.88 -4.05
CA ILE A 121 21.19 -6.14 -2.87
C ILE A 121 20.75 -7.45 -2.24
N ASP A 122 21.59 -8.47 -2.35
CA ASP A 122 21.49 -9.70 -1.56
C ASP A 122 22.44 -9.68 -0.35
N LEU A 123 22.23 -10.56 0.62
CA LEU A 123 23.02 -10.61 1.86
C LEU A 123 24.24 -11.55 1.78
N ARG A 124 24.46 -12.21 0.63
CA ARG A 124 25.51 -13.23 0.48
C ARG A 124 26.89 -12.60 0.59
N GLY A 125 27.70 -13.10 1.52
CA GLY A 125 29.09 -12.65 1.72
C GLY A 125 29.23 -11.22 2.28
N LYS A 126 28.17 -10.65 2.87
CA LYS A 126 28.12 -9.26 3.37
C LYS A 126 27.89 -9.19 4.89
N THR A 127 28.50 -10.09 5.65
CA THR A 127 28.36 -10.15 7.12
C THR A 127 28.92 -8.93 7.82
N ASP A 128 30.00 -8.34 7.30
CA ASP A 128 30.69 -7.19 7.91
C ASP A 128 30.43 -5.88 7.15
N LYS A 129 29.38 -5.84 6.34
CA LYS A 129 29.04 -4.64 5.57
C LYS A 129 28.37 -3.60 6.46
N ASP A 130 28.95 -2.40 6.52
CA ASP A 130 28.33 -1.26 7.18
C ASP A 130 27.21 -0.67 6.30
N TRP A 131 25.99 -1.12 6.58
CA TRP A 131 24.80 -0.64 5.88
C TRP A 131 24.45 0.81 6.21
N SER A 132 24.88 1.35 7.36
CA SER A 132 24.64 2.74 7.71
C SER A 132 25.45 3.68 6.83
N ALA A 133 26.69 3.32 6.53
CA ALA A 133 27.54 4.03 5.58
C ALA A 133 27.06 3.86 4.14
N GLU A 134 26.74 2.62 3.73
CA GLU A 134 26.21 2.31 2.40
C GLU A 134 24.95 3.12 2.09
N HIS A 135 24.01 3.18 3.05
CA HIS A 135 22.72 3.82 2.90
C HIS A 135 22.68 5.23 3.47
N SER A 136 23.84 5.86 3.69
CA SER A 136 23.96 7.18 4.33
C SER A 136 23.09 8.26 3.68
N ALA A 137 22.98 8.27 2.35
CA ALA A 137 22.08 9.18 1.63
C ALA A 137 20.59 8.95 1.98
N PHE A 138 20.17 7.69 2.16
CA PHE A 138 18.81 7.35 2.58
C PHE A 138 18.57 7.65 4.06
N VAL A 139 19.55 7.40 4.91
CA VAL A 139 19.49 7.79 6.33
C VAL A 139 19.34 9.31 6.46
N PHE A 140 20.08 10.08 5.66
CA PHE A 140 19.92 11.53 5.59
C PHE A 140 18.50 11.92 5.17
N MET A 141 17.96 11.34 4.08
CA MET A 141 16.58 11.58 3.65
C MET A 141 15.54 11.22 4.72
N TRP A 142 15.74 10.13 5.46
CA TRP A 142 14.88 9.74 6.57
C TRP A 142 14.96 10.73 7.74
N ASN A 143 16.14 11.26 8.04
CA ASN A 143 16.30 12.27 9.09
C ASN A 143 15.55 13.56 8.74
N GLU A 144 15.48 13.92 7.46
CA GLU A 144 14.71 15.06 6.93
C GLU A 144 13.20 14.79 6.77
N ARG A 145 12.69 13.66 7.24
CA ARG A 145 11.30 13.23 7.03
C ARG A 145 10.23 14.26 7.42
N ALA A 146 10.45 14.99 8.51
CA ALA A 146 9.50 15.99 8.99
C ALA A 146 9.34 17.17 8.02
N SER A 147 10.35 17.43 7.19
CA SER A 147 10.36 18.49 6.18
C SER A 147 9.73 18.07 4.85
N ASN A 148 9.45 16.76 4.65
CA ASN A 148 9.00 16.21 3.37
C ASN A 148 7.60 15.57 3.43
N ILE A 149 6.67 16.22 4.12
CA ILE A 149 5.28 15.75 4.24
C ILE A 149 4.49 16.11 2.98
N ALA A 150 3.93 15.11 2.30
CA ALA A 150 3.01 15.30 1.19
C ALA A 150 1.69 15.89 1.70
N ASN A 151 1.30 17.04 1.14
CA ASN A 151 0.08 17.76 1.46
C ASN A 151 -0.60 18.21 0.17
N ASP A 152 -1.93 18.33 0.22
CA ASP A 152 -2.76 18.86 -0.86
C ASP A 152 -4.09 19.38 -0.26
N GLU A 153 -5.00 19.83 -1.13
CA GLU A 153 -6.35 20.24 -0.75
C GLU A 153 -7.14 19.10 -0.09
N SER A 154 -8.07 19.43 0.80
CA SER A 154 -8.97 18.42 1.37
C SER A 154 -9.94 17.91 0.30
N LEU A 155 -10.20 16.60 0.32
CA LEU A 155 -11.16 15.97 -0.56
C LEU A 155 -12.54 15.98 0.12
N GLU A 156 -13.27 17.07 -0.04
CA GLU A 156 -14.61 17.23 0.55
C GLU A 156 -15.70 16.51 -0.26
N GLU A 157 -15.51 16.40 -1.57
CA GLU A 157 -16.44 15.76 -2.50
C GLU A 157 -15.73 14.70 -3.36
N PRO A 158 -16.47 13.72 -3.91
CA PRO A 158 -15.92 12.81 -4.92
C PRO A 158 -15.30 13.60 -6.08
N MET A 159 -14.11 13.19 -6.55
CA MET A 159 -13.47 13.89 -7.66
C MET A 159 -14.29 13.76 -8.94
N ASP A 160 -14.39 14.87 -9.67
CA ASP A 160 -15.14 14.95 -10.92
C ASP A 160 -14.68 13.89 -11.93
N PHE A 161 -15.62 13.39 -12.74
CA PHE A 161 -15.31 12.39 -13.74
C PHE A 161 -14.22 12.88 -14.71
N TYR A 162 -14.21 14.16 -15.08
CA TYR A 162 -13.25 14.78 -15.99
C TYR A 162 -12.05 15.42 -15.30
N ASP A 163 -11.89 15.22 -13.98
CA ASP A 163 -10.68 15.65 -13.28
C ASP A 163 -9.42 15.09 -13.97
N PRO A 164 -8.36 15.89 -14.18
CA PRO A 164 -7.14 15.44 -14.86
C PRO A 164 -6.54 14.16 -14.26
N TYR A 165 -6.55 14.01 -12.93
CA TYR A 165 -6.12 12.78 -12.29
C TYR A 165 -7.06 11.62 -12.62
N MET A 166 -8.38 11.81 -12.59
CA MET A 166 -9.33 10.72 -12.88
C MET A 166 -9.22 10.23 -14.33
N ILE A 167 -8.99 11.15 -15.28
CA ILE A 167 -8.68 10.81 -16.67
C ILE A 167 -7.37 10.03 -16.75
N TRP A 168 -6.31 10.51 -16.11
CA TRP A 168 -5.01 9.83 -16.08
C TRP A 168 -5.11 8.43 -15.45
N TYR A 169 -5.76 8.31 -14.31
CA TYR A 169 -5.90 7.08 -13.54
C TYR A 169 -6.64 6.02 -14.34
N ARG A 170 -7.79 6.36 -14.95
CA ARG A 170 -8.56 5.42 -15.80
C ARG A 170 -7.80 4.99 -17.05
N ARG A 171 -6.88 5.82 -17.55
CA ARG A 171 -6.03 5.49 -18.70
C ARG A 171 -4.93 4.49 -18.36
N ILE A 172 -4.34 4.58 -17.16
CA ILE A 172 -3.18 3.76 -16.79
C ILE A 172 -3.54 2.51 -15.98
N THR A 173 -4.68 2.53 -15.28
CA THR A 173 -5.11 1.43 -14.41
C THR A 173 -5.89 0.36 -15.17
N ARG A 174 -5.70 -0.90 -14.78
CA ARG A 174 -6.59 -1.99 -15.16
C ARG A 174 -7.92 -1.82 -14.43
N ARG A 175 -8.94 -1.36 -15.15
CA ARG A 175 -10.29 -1.13 -14.59
C ARG A 175 -11.12 -2.40 -14.41
N PHE A 176 -10.78 -3.45 -15.15
CA PHE A 176 -11.52 -4.71 -15.15
C PHE A 176 -10.54 -5.87 -15.01
N MET A 177 -10.91 -6.85 -14.20
CA MET A 177 -10.18 -8.09 -14.01
C MET A 177 -10.59 -9.16 -15.03
N SER A 178 -11.74 -9.00 -15.68
CA SER A 178 -12.26 -9.88 -16.71
C SER A 178 -12.48 -9.17 -18.06
N PRO A 179 -12.32 -9.86 -19.20
CA PRO A 179 -12.70 -9.32 -20.51
C PRO A 179 -14.18 -8.93 -20.61
N ARG A 180 -15.05 -9.67 -19.91
CA ARG A 180 -16.50 -9.45 -19.92
C ARG A 180 -16.88 -8.13 -19.27
N GLY A 181 -16.30 -7.81 -18.11
CA GLY A 181 -16.48 -6.51 -17.46
C GLY A 181 -16.09 -5.35 -18.38
N ALA A 182 -14.95 -5.48 -19.08
CA ALA A 182 -14.49 -4.46 -20.01
C ALA A 182 -15.43 -4.25 -21.21
N ILE A 183 -16.02 -5.32 -21.75
CA ILE A 183 -16.98 -5.25 -22.87
C ILE A 183 -18.29 -4.59 -22.44
N LEU A 184 -18.81 -4.94 -21.27
CA LEU A 184 -20.06 -4.37 -20.76
C LEU A 184 -19.96 -2.85 -20.58
N GLU A 185 -18.84 -2.37 -20.03
CA GLU A 185 -18.58 -0.94 -19.92
C GLU A 185 -18.49 -0.24 -21.27
N ALA A 186 -17.78 -0.84 -22.24
CA ALA A 186 -17.65 -0.26 -23.57
C ALA A 186 -19.01 -0.12 -24.27
N LEU A 187 -19.90 -1.11 -24.10
CA LEU A 187 -21.27 -1.05 -24.61
C LEU A 187 -22.10 0.01 -23.89
N HIS A 188 -22.00 0.11 -22.56
CA HIS A 188 -22.70 1.14 -21.78
C HIS A 188 -22.31 2.55 -22.24
N MET A 189 -21.00 2.81 -22.34
CA MET A 189 -20.48 4.12 -22.75
C MET A 189 -20.86 4.46 -24.20
N ALA A 190 -20.89 3.48 -25.10
CA ALA A 190 -21.37 3.68 -26.46
C ALA A 190 -22.86 4.03 -26.50
N LEU A 191 -23.70 3.34 -25.72
CA LEU A 191 -25.15 3.61 -25.66
C LEU A 191 -25.46 5.00 -25.12
N LEU A 192 -24.72 5.48 -24.11
CA LEU A 192 -24.88 6.84 -23.58
C LEU A 192 -24.54 7.93 -24.61
N GLN A 193 -23.64 7.66 -25.57
CA GLN A 193 -23.32 8.60 -26.66
C GLN A 193 -24.39 8.66 -27.76
N PHE A 194 -25.29 7.68 -27.83
CA PHE A 194 -26.41 7.68 -28.80
C PHE A 194 -27.70 8.26 -28.23
N ILE A 195 -27.77 8.52 -26.92
CA ILE A 195 -28.97 9.00 -26.22
C ILE A 195 -28.82 10.48 -25.78
N ALA A 196 -27.65 11.09 -25.95
CA ALA A 196 -27.36 12.51 -25.74
C ALA A 196 -27.27 13.27 -27.07
#